data_AF-A0A2V2UBQ8-F1
#
_entry.id   AF-A0A2V2UBQ8-F1
#
_cell.length_a   1.000
_cell.length_b   1.000
_cell.length_c   1.000
_cell.angle_alpha   90.00
_cell.angle_beta   90.00
_cell.angle_gamma   90.00
#
_symmetry.space_group_name_H-M   'P 1'
#
loop_
_entity.id
_entity.type
_entity.pdbx_description
1 polymer ?
#
loop_
_entity_poly.entity_id
_entity_poly.type
_entity_poly.pdbx_seq_one_letter_code
_entity_poly.pdbx_strand_id
1 'polypeptide(L)'
;MTNQCALLLLELGLAALDENNNVIVSKRFTNPAQSFRSIKSGTIPTELEEIIEALSRFDYISVNDSNVNDVLNSAGLKSHMMTLQEQDEIQNKKQMLLIRCGFARDERDTIRELRNFAIEISSSRV
;
A
#
# COMPACT_ATOMS: atom_id res chain seq x y z
N MET A 1 -6.03 -3.79 -24.95
CA MET A 1 -4.94 -3.74 -23.97
C MET A 1 -5.61 -3.71 -22.63
N THR A 2 -5.39 -4.72 -21.79
CA THR A 2 -5.97 -4.76 -20.44
C THR A 2 -5.18 -3.80 -19.59
N ASN A 3 -5.84 -2.81 -18.98
CA ASN A 3 -5.14 -1.81 -18.18
C ASN A 3 -4.94 -2.38 -16.77
N GLN A 4 -3.71 -2.74 -16.40
CA GLN A 4 -3.41 -3.38 -15.11
C GLN A 4 -2.61 -2.45 -14.20
N CYS A 5 -2.81 -2.61 -12.89
CA CYS A 5 -1.97 -1.94 -11.89
C CYS A 5 -1.87 -2.78 -10.61
N ALA A 6 -0.88 -2.46 -9.78
CA ALA A 6 -0.69 -3.02 -8.46
C ALA A 6 -0.98 -1.96 -7.39
N LEU A 7 -1.92 -2.19 -6.48
CA LEU A 7 -2.08 -1.38 -5.27
C LEU A 7 -1.35 -2.05 -4.09
N LEU A 8 -0.34 -1.36 -3.58
CA LEU A 8 0.49 -1.80 -2.48
C LEU A 8 0.11 -1.09 -1.19
N LEU A 9 -0.23 -1.87 -0.16
CA LEU A 9 -0.18 -1.44 1.23
C LEU A 9 1.24 -1.61 1.76
N LEU A 10 1.89 -0.50 2.08
CA LEU A 10 3.20 -0.44 2.74
C LEU A 10 3.03 0.16 4.13
N GLU A 11 4.04 0.01 4.98
CA GLU A 11 4.01 0.47 6.37
C GLU A 11 3.73 1.98 6.49
N LEU A 12 4.23 2.76 5.54
CA LEU A 12 4.17 4.23 5.57
C LEU A 12 3.07 4.82 4.68
N GLY A 13 2.34 4.00 3.91
CA GLY A 13 1.35 4.49 2.97
C GLY A 13 0.82 3.46 1.98
N LEU A 14 -0.06 3.93 1.10
CA LEU A 14 -0.63 3.18 -0.01
C LEU A 14 -0.13 3.72 -1.35
N ALA A 15 0.27 2.85 -2.27
CA ALA A 15 0.74 3.26 -3.60
C ALA A 15 0.22 2.35 -4.70
N ALA A 16 -0.32 2.96 -5.76
CA ALA A 16 -0.65 2.26 -6.99
C ALA A 16 0.50 2.40 -8.00
N LEU A 17 0.94 1.27 -8.55
CA LEU A 17 2.01 1.17 -9.53
C LEU A 17 1.49 0.60 -10.84
N ASP A 18 2.00 1.08 -11.97
CA ASP A 18 1.75 0.46 -13.28
C ASP A 18 2.61 -0.80 -13.47
N GLU A 19 2.43 -1.50 -14.60
CA GLU A 19 3.21 -2.70 -14.97
C GLU A 19 4.73 -2.46 -15.04
N ASN A 20 5.16 -1.21 -15.22
CA ASN A 20 6.57 -0.81 -15.29
C ASN A 20 7.12 -0.33 -13.92
N ASN A 21 6.35 -0.49 -12.84
CA ASN A 21 6.66 0.03 -11.50
C ASN A 21 6.78 1.56 -11.44
N ASN A 22 6.09 2.30 -12.31
CA ASN A 22 5.91 3.74 -12.17
C ASN A 22 4.75 4.02 -11.22
N VAL A 23 4.91 5.05 -10.39
CA VAL A 23 3.87 5.45 -9.44
C VAL A 23 2.74 6.15 -10.19
N ILE A 24 1.55 5.56 -10.14
CA ILE A 24 0.31 6.15 -10.68
C ILE A 24 -0.26 7.14 -9.65
N VAL A 25 -0.38 6.69 -8.41
CA VAL A 25 -0.81 7.50 -7.25
C VAL A 25 -0.17 6.94 -5.99
N SER A 26 0.22 7.80 -5.06
CA SER A 26 0.66 7.38 -3.74
C SER A 26 0.13 8.32 -2.66
N LYS A 27 -0.18 7.74 -1.49
CA LYS A 27 -0.62 8.46 -0.30
C LYS A 27 0.18 7.98 0.89
N ARG A 28 1.01 8.87 1.42
CA ARG A 28 1.71 8.66 2.69
C ARG A 28 0.71 8.83 3.82
N PHE A 29 0.74 7.92 4.78
CA PHE A 29 -0.08 8.04 5.98
C PHE A 29 0.40 9.19 6.85
N THR A 30 -0.55 9.96 7.40
CA THR A 30 -0.25 10.99 8.40
C THR A 30 0.19 10.35 9.72
N ASN A 31 -0.48 9.27 10.12
CA ASN A 31 -0.08 8.41 11.24
C ASN A 31 0.05 6.96 10.73
N PRO A 32 1.25 6.54 10.30
CA PRO A 32 1.50 5.23 9.71
C PRO A 32 0.95 4.06 10.52
N ALA A 33 1.25 4.00 11.83
CA ALA A 33 0.83 2.89 12.66
C ALA A 33 -0.70 2.83 12.84
N GLN A 34 -1.35 3.98 13.01
CA GLN A 34 -2.81 4.04 13.13
C GLN A 34 -3.50 3.64 11.83
N SER A 35 -3.15 4.29 10.71
CA SER A 35 -3.79 4.03 9.41
C SER A 35 -3.58 2.58 8.97
N PHE A 36 -2.38 2.04 9.16
CA PHE A 36 -2.09 0.64 8.84
C PHE A 36 -2.95 -0.32 9.69
N ARG A 37 -3.11 -0.07 10.99
CA ARG A 37 -4.00 -0.88 11.85
C ARG A 37 -5.45 -0.79 11.43
N SER A 38 -5.93 0.41 11.11
CA SER A 38 -7.31 0.62 10.65
C SER A 38 -7.61 -0.18 9.38
N ILE A 39 -6.70 -0.18 8.41
CA ILE A 39 -6.83 -1.00 7.20
C ILE A 39 -6.82 -2.49 7.56
N LYS A 40 -5.91 -2.92 8.44
CA LYS A 40 -5.83 -4.32 8.90
C LYS A 40 -7.06 -4.77 9.70
N SER A 41 -7.85 -3.85 10.26
CA SER A 41 -9.13 -4.13 10.91
C SER A 41 -10.34 -4.01 9.97
N GLY A 42 -10.13 -3.76 8.68
CA GLY A 42 -11.20 -3.60 7.69
C GLY A 42 -11.84 -2.21 7.69
N THR A 43 -11.27 -1.23 8.40
CA THR A 43 -11.74 0.17 8.37
C THR A 43 -11.07 0.88 7.21
N ILE A 44 -11.87 1.60 6.41
CA ILE A 44 -11.40 2.37 5.26
C ILE A 44 -10.90 3.74 5.77
N PRO A 45 -9.59 4.04 5.71
CA PRO A 45 -9.13 5.40 5.95
C PRO A 45 -9.40 6.28 4.72
N THR A 46 -9.55 7.59 4.92
CA THR A 46 -9.81 8.56 3.85
C THR A 46 -8.77 8.50 2.71
N GLU A 47 -7.52 8.16 3.04
CA GLU A 47 -6.44 7.98 2.06
C GLU A 47 -6.73 6.87 1.03
N LEU A 48 -7.56 5.87 1.38
CA LEU A 48 -7.95 4.79 0.48
C LEU A 48 -9.06 5.22 -0.49
N GLU A 49 -9.96 6.12 -0.09
CA GLU A 49 -11.03 6.65 -0.96
C GLU A 49 -10.44 7.41 -2.16
N GLU A 50 -9.44 8.26 -1.93
CA GLU A 50 -8.77 9.02 -2.99
C GLU A 50 -8.03 8.09 -3.98
N ILE A 51 -7.51 6.97 -3.50
CA ILE A 51 -6.85 5.97 -4.33
C ILE A 51 -7.87 5.18 -5.16
N ILE A 52 -9.02 4.81 -4.58
CA ILE A 52 -10.09 4.09 -5.29
C ILE A 52 -10.53 4.84 -6.55
N GLU A 53 -10.70 6.16 -6.47
CA GLU A 53 -11.06 6.97 -7.64
C GLU A 53 -10.00 6.86 -8.74
N ALA A 54 -8.71 6.96 -8.39
CA ALA A 54 -7.61 6.84 -9.34
C ALA A 54 -7.51 5.45 -9.99
N LEU A 55 -7.97 4.41 -9.28
CA LEU A 55 -7.95 3.01 -9.71
C LEU A 55 -9.12 2.61 -10.62
N SER A 56 -10.20 3.40 -10.65
CA SER A 56 -11.42 3.12 -11.43
C SER A 56 -11.19 2.92 -12.95
N ARG A 57 -10.06 3.40 -13.47
CA ARG A 57 -9.66 3.27 -14.89
C ARG A 57 -8.94 1.96 -15.23
N PHE A 58 -8.67 1.10 -14.25
CA PHE A 58 -7.94 -0.15 -14.43
C PHE A 58 -8.88 -1.35 -14.43
N ASP A 59 -8.65 -2.28 -15.35
CA ASP A 59 -9.45 -3.48 -15.53
C ASP A 59 -9.06 -4.60 -14.55
N TYR A 60 -7.80 -4.57 -14.11
CA TYR A 60 -7.21 -5.58 -13.24
C TYR A 60 -6.30 -4.91 -12.20
N ILE A 61 -6.62 -5.12 -10.92
CA ILE A 61 -5.85 -4.54 -9.81
C ILE A 61 -5.29 -5.68 -8.96
N SER A 62 -3.98 -5.81 -8.87
CA SER A 62 -3.35 -6.75 -7.95
C SER A 62 -3.06 -6.06 -6.61
N VAL A 63 -3.27 -6.75 -5.48
CA VAL A 63 -3.05 -6.20 -4.15
C VAL A 63 -2.30 -7.16 -3.23
N ASN A 64 -1.50 -6.61 -2.32
CA ASN A 64 -0.70 -7.38 -1.37
C ASN A 64 -1.37 -7.56 0.02
N ASP A 65 -2.60 -7.09 0.20
CA ASP A 65 -3.34 -7.17 1.45
C ASP A 65 -4.80 -7.57 1.22
N SER A 66 -5.30 -8.50 2.04
CA SER A 66 -6.65 -9.03 1.90
C SER A 66 -7.74 -8.01 2.27
N ASN A 67 -7.52 -7.17 3.29
CA ASN A 67 -8.52 -6.17 3.66
C ASN A 67 -8.62 -5.10 2.58
N VAL A 68 -7.49 -4.69 2.00
CA VAL A 68 -7.49 -3.81 0.82
C VAL A 68 -8.23 -4.46 -0.34
N ASN A 69 -8.01 -5.76 -0.60
CA ASN A 69 -8.75 -6.49 -1.62
C ASN A 69 -10.26 -6.45 -1.39
N ASP A 70 -10.71 -6.70 -0.17
CA ASP A 70 -12.12 -6.74 0.19
C ASP A 70 -12.77 -5.36 0.06
N VAL A 71 -12.05 -4.30 0.44
CA VAL A 71 -12.50 -2.91 0.28
C VAL A 71 -12.65 -2.55 -1.21
N LEU A 72 -11.65 -2.86 -2.04
CA LEU A 72 -11.72 -2.57 -3.48
C LEU A 72 -12.86 -3.33 -4.16
N ASN A 73 -13.03 -4.62 -3.84
CA ASN A 73 -14.14 -5.41 -4.37
C ASN A 73 -15.51 -4.85 -3.92
N SER A 74 -15.63 -4.41 -2.66
CA SER A 74 -16.85 -3.76 -2.14
C SER A 74 -17.14 -2.43 -2.83
N ALA A 75 -16.11 -1.73 -3.31
CA ALA A 75 -16.23 -0.52 -4.12
C ALA A 75 -16.53 -0.80 -5.61
N GLY A 76 -16.67 -2.07 -6.00
CA GLY A 76 -16.98 -2.48 -7.39
C GLY A 76 -15.76 -2.61 -8.30
N LEU A 77 -14.55 -2.54 -7.76
CA LEU A 77 -13.31 -2.72 -8.51
C LEU A 77 -12.93 -4.20 -8.60
N LYS A 78 -12.37 -4.61 -9.74
CA LYS A 78 -11.90 -6.00 -9.95
C LYS A 78 -10.48 -6.16 -9.40
N SER A 79 -10.37 -6.34 -8.09
CA SER A 79 -9.09 -6.59 -7.43
C SER A 79 -8.86 -8.06 -7.09
N HIS A 80 -7.59 -8.46 -7.10
CA HIS A 80 -7.14 -9.82 -6.83
C HIS A 80 -5.90 -9.81 -5.93
N MET A 81 -5.80 -10.81 -5.06
CA MET A 81 -4.59 -11.00 -4.26
C MET A 81 -3.41 -11.37 -5.14
N MET A 82 -2.29 -10.70 -4.89
CA MET A 82 -0.98 -11.09 -5.42
C MET A 82 -0.59 -12.47 -4.94
N THR A 83 0.13 -13.20 -5.78
CA THR A 83 0.75 -14.47 -5.43
C THR A 83 1.78 -14.31 -4.32
N LEU A 84 2.12 -15.41 -3.63
CA LEU A 84 3.16 -15.40 -2.60
C LEU A 84 4.51 -14.92 -3.14
N GLN A 85 4.85 -15.29 -4.38
CA GLN A 85 6.08 -14.86 -5.02
C GLN A 85 6.12 -13.35 -5.23
N GLU A 86 5.04 -12.74 -5.71
CA GLU A 86 4.96 -11.28 -5.88
C GLU A 86 5.03 -10.56 -4.54
N GLN A 87 4.40 -11.09 -3.50
CA GLN A 87 4.48 -10.53 -2.14
C GLN A 87 5.90 -10.61 -1.56
N ASP A 88 6.61 -11.72 -1.77
CA ASP A 88 8.02 -11.87 -1.37
C ASP A 88 8.93 -10.88 -2.11
N GLU A 89 8.67 -10.64 -3.40
CA GLU A 89 9.40 -9.63 -4.16
C GLU A 89 9.18 -8.21 -3.61
N ILE A 90 7.94 -7.86 -3.25
CA ILE A 90 7.62 -6.57 -2.61
C ILE A 90 8.36 -6.44 -1.28
N GLN A 91 8.39 -7.51 -0.48
CA GLN A 91 9.10 -7.52 0.79
C GLN A 91 10.61 -7.28 0.60
N ASN A 92 11.22 -7.92 -0.39
CA ASN A 92 12.64 -7.77 -0.72
C ASN A 92 12.98 -6.39 -1.29
N LYS A 93 12.06 -5.76 -2.03
CA LYS A 93 12.22 -4.43 -2.65
C LYS A 93 11.64 -3.29 -1.82
N LYS A 94 11.14 -3.58 -0.60
CA LYS A 94 10.36 -2.65 0.22
C LYS A 94 11.03 -1.28 0.39
N GLN A 95 12.31 -1.25 0.73
CA GLN A 95 13.01 0.03 0.95
C GLN A 95 13.03 0.90 -0.30
N MET A 96 13.32 0.29 -1.45
CA MET A 96 13.30 0.97 -2.75
C MET A 96 11.90 1.47 -3.09
N LEU A 97 10.87 0.66 -2.83
CA LEU A 97 9.47 1.03 -3.03
C LEU A 97 9.04 2.21 -2.16
N LEU A 98 9.43 2.25 -0.88
CA LEU A 98 9.11 3.36 0.03
C LEU A 98 9.72 4.68 -0.47
N ILE A 99 10.96 4.66 -0.97
CA ILE A 99 11.58 5.85 -1.55
C ILE A 99 10.89 6.25 -2.86
N ARG A 100 10.67 5.28 -3.75
CA ARG A 100 10.03 5.48 -5.06
C ARG A 100 8.63 6.08 -4.93
N CYS A 101 7.86 5.64 -3.95
CA CYS A 101 6.50 6.14 -3.70
C CYS A 101 6.47 7.49 -2.97
N GLY A 102 7.63 8.06 -2.63
CA GLY A 102 7.75 9.33 -1.89
C GLY A 102 7.47 9.22 -0.39
N PHE A 103 7.48 8.01 0.17
CA PHE A 103 7.24 7.79 1.60
C PHE A 103 8.49 7.96 2.46
N ALA A 104 9.67 7.90 1.84
CA ALA A 104 10.93 8.19 2.48
C ALA A 104 11.86 8.92 1.49
N ARG A 105 12.82 9.68 2.02
CA ARG A 105 13.75 10.48 1.19
C ARG A 105 14.89 9.66 0.61
N ASP A 106 15.43 8.77 1.42
CA ASP A 106 16.58 7.92 1.11
C ASP A 106 16.57 6.66 1.98
N GLU A 107 17.58 5.81 1.82
CA GLU A 107 17.69 4.54 2.55
C GLU A 107 17.80 4.74 4.07
N ARG A 108 18.53 5.75 4.54
CA ARG A 108 18.70 6.02 5.97
C ARG A 108 17.40 6.48 6.59
N ASP A 109 16.70 7.38 5.89
CA ASP A 109 15.36 7.85 6.27
C ASP A 109 14.38 6.67 6.32
N THR A 110 14.42 5.81 5.30
CA THR A 110 13.55 4.62 5.23
C THR A 110 13.73 3.69 6.43
N ILE A 111 14.98 3.38 6.81
CA ILE A 111 15.28 2.54 7.97
C ILE A 111 14.76 3.18 9.26
N ARG A 112 14.90 4.50 9.40
CA ARG A 112 14.40 5.24 10.56
C ARG A 112 12.88 5.21 10.65
N GLU A 113 12.19 5.52 9.54
CA GLU A 113 10.72 5.52 9.50
C GLU A 113 10.14 4.13 9.77
N LEU A 114 10.73 3.08 9.18
CA LEU A 114 10.33 1.69 9.44
C LEU A 114 10.53 1.30 10.91
N ARG A 115 11.64 1.74 11.52
CA ARG A 115 11.88 1.50 12.96
C ARG A 115 10.83 2.21 13.82
N ASN A 116 10.54 3.48 13.52
CA ASN A 116 9.53 4.26 14.24
C ASN A 116 8.15 3.60 14.13
N PHE A 117 7.76 3.20 12.91
CA PHE A 117 6.54 2.44 12.67
C PHE A 117 6.49 1.16 13.52
N ALA A 118 7.56 0.37 13.55
CA ALA A 118 7.62 -0.86 14.33
C ALA A 118 7.47 -0.61 15.84
N ILE A 119 8.08 0.46 16.36
CA ILE A 119 7.93 0.88 17.76
C ILE A 119 6.48 1.27 18.06
N GLU A 120 5.86 2.10 17.22
CA GLU A 120 4.47 2.55 17.41
C GLU A 120 3.44 1.43 17.31
N ILE A 121 3.66 0.46 16.40
CA ILE A 121 2.84 -0.75 16.32
C ILE A 121 3.00 -1.58 17.61
N SER A 122 4.23 -1.71 18.11
CA SER A 122 4.51 -2.51 19.31
C SER A 122 3.98 -1.86 20.59
N SER A 123 4.09 -0.53 20.72
CA SER A 123 3.64 0.21 21.91
C SER A 123 2.12 0.29 22.01
N SER A 124 1.42 0.23 20.88
CA SER A 124 -0.06 0.24 20.84
C SER A 124 -0.71 -1.06 21.32
N ARG A 125 0.08 -2.10 21.55
CA ARG A 125 -0.39 -3.44 21.93
C ARG A 125 -0.43 -3.67 23.45
N VAL A 126 -0.27 -2.60 24.23
CA VAL A 126 -0.29 -2.58 25.71
C VAL A 126 -1.63 -2.05 26.20
#